data_AF-A0AA46WAJ3-F1
#
_entry.id   AF-A0AA46WAJ3-F1
#
_cell.length_a   1.000
_cell.length_b   1.000
_cell.length_c   1.000
_cell.angle_alpha   90.00
_cell.angle_beta   90.00
_cell.angle_gamma   90.00
#
_symmetry.space_group_name_H-M   'P 1'
#
loop_
_entity.id
_entity.type
_entity.pdbx_description
1 polymer ?
#
loop_
_entity_poly.entity_id
_entity_poly.type
_entity_poly.pdbx_seq_one_letter_code
_entity_poly.pdbx_strand_id
1 'polypeptide(L)'
;MKKNKKDWFKLKKYPHIGRPISIKDKNKIVSYILNPKNIAKHSFLPFIHKTSLVRKFRKEYNEEGNPIKAEGTNKIQRVKGQKKRELFYASHLDSLIFSYYSYQLSDKYEKLIKKYKLDEVVCAYRSIPIDENNPNSTNKSNIEIANDAFDLIKKYPKDFFCVIAFDITSFFDNLDHRILREKWEEVLSVDKLPIDHFNIYKNITRFSYVDLVDIFSFFQGSILTQKITTRGIQQPVKRKKISKIKFLRNQNAIAFCEKKEFLKVKHKLVHSFKTIKKGDQIIPRTFGIPQGSPISATLANIYLVDFDKDINSYIEKIGGHYKRYSDDIIVICTYEYRKEVCHFVMEEITKYKLEIQEAKTQVFEFKRENNKLTCAQIFEDTINRNKNLTYLGFEFDGESIRLKKSSLSGYYRKMKRYISRAKFYSYKYEEPIFRRRILKKFSYKGAKRNRKVVWNEAEKRLYKYDTYNYGNYITYAKKAISRMPNNKISNQIKKHWKNINKLLKDCHKPILKKVLH
;
A
#
# COMPACT_ATOMS: atom_id res chain seq x y z
N MET A 1 17.51 24.84 -9.50
CA MET A 1 17.28 23.56 -10.21
C MET A 1 15.80 23.21 -10.13
N LYS A 2 15.08 23.21 -11.27
CA LYS A 2 13.68 22.75 -11.35
C LYS A 2 13.60 21.27 -10.94
N LYS A 3 12.61 20.89 -10.12
CA LYS A 3 12.35 19.49 -9.78
C LYS A 3 11.97 18.70 -11.04
N ASN A 4 12.78 17.70 -11.41
CA ASN A 4 12.48 16.83 -12.55
C ASN A 4 11.12 16.13 -12.36
N LYS A 5 10.28 16.14 -13.41
CA LYS A 5 8.99 15.41 -13.45
C LYS A 5 9.25 13.94 -13.09
N LYS A 6 8.32 13.32 -12.35
CA LYS A 6 8.44 11.94 -11.87
C LYS A 6 8.66 10.99 -13.05
N ASP A 7 9.85 10.42 -13.17
CA ASP A 7 10.17 9.43 -14.22
C ASP A 7 9.30 8.17 -14.04
N TRP A 8 8.66 7.74 -15.13
CA TRP A 8 7.89 6.50 -15.20
C TRP A 8 8.81 5.27 -15.23
N PHE A 9 10.06 5.44 -15.67
CA PHE A 9 11.03 4.36 -15.81
C PHE A 9 11.59 3.93 -14.46
N LYS A 10 11.00 2.88 -13.87
CA LYS A 10 11.39 2.35 -12.54
C LYS A 10 11.71 0.87 -12.57
N LEU A 11 13.01 0.56 -12.53
CA LEU A 11 13.51 -0.81 -12.49
C LEU A 11 13.05 -1.58 -11.25
N LYS A 12 12.44 -2.75 -11.47
CA LYS A 12 12.09 -3.70 -10.43
C LYS A 12 13.27 -4.64 -10.15
N LYS A 13 13.37 -5.11 -8.91
CA LYS A 13 14.49 -5.94 -8.41
C LYS A 13 14.04 -7.22 -7.71
N TYR A 14 12.76 -7.57 -7.84
CA TYR A 14 12.27 -8.84 -7.31
C TYR A 14 12.60 -9.96 -8.31
N PRO A 15 12.89 -11.19 -7.86
CA PRO A 15 13.03 -12.32 -8.76
C PRO A 15 11.76 -12.51 -9.59
N HIS A 16 11.93 -12.73 -10.89
CA HIS A 16 10.85 -13.06 -11.83
C HIS A 16 11.35 -14.10 -12.86
N ILE A 17 10.57 -14.35 -13.90
CA ILE A 17 10.97 -15.09 -15.10
C ILE A 17 11.90 -14.19 -15.93
N GLY A 18 13.10 -14.68 -16.22
CA GLY A 18 14.14 -13.93 -16.90
C GLY A 18 14.85 -12.91 -16.00
N ARG A 19 16.03 -12.48 -16.45
CA ARG A 19 16.92 -11.59 -15.71
C ARG A 19 16.33 -10.17 -15.55
N PRO A 20 16.69 -9.44 -14.48
CA PRO A 20 16.31 -8.05 -14.32
C PRO A 20 16.96 -7.17 -15.39
N ILE A 21 16.24 -6.11 -15.76
CA ILE A 21 16.72 -5.08 -16.68
C ILE A 21 17.76 -4.20 -15.98
N SER A 22 18.85 -3.88 -16.68
CA SER A 22 19.88 -2.97 -16.20
C SER A 22 19.64 -1.54 -16.66
N ILE A 23 20.32 -0.57 -16.03
CA ILE A 23 20.24 0.83 -16.47
C ILE A 23 20.85 1.04 -17.86
N LYS A 24 21.80 0.18 -18.26
CA LYS A 24 22.44 0.24 -19.58
C LYS A 24 21.44 -0.02 -20.71
N ASP A 25 20.39 -0.78 -20.43
CA ASP A 25 19.35 -1.13 -21.39
C ASP A 25 18.28 -0.02 -21.54
N LYS A 26 18.38 1.09 -20.78
CA LYS A 26 17.33 2.12 -20.69
C LYS A 26 16.93 2.64 -22.07
N ASN A 27 17.88 3.10 -22.88
CA ASN A 27 17.57 3.72 -24.17
C ASN A 27 16.82 2.75 -25.10
N LYS A 28 17.34 1.53 -25.26
CA LYS A 28 16.70 0.48 -26.07
C LYS A 28 15.28 0.17 -25.61
N ILE A 29 15.07 0.06 -24.29
CA ILE A 29 13.75 -0.28 -23.73
C ILE A 29 12.79 0.88 -23.87
N VAL A 30 13.25 2.11 -23.64
CA VAL A 30 12.43 3.31 -23.86
C VAL A 30 12.00 3.39 -25.32
N SER A 31 12.93 3.26 -26.28
CA SER A 31 12.60 3.24 -27.72
C SER A 31 11.60 2.13 -28.07
N TYR A 32 11.72 0.95 -27.45
CA TYR A 32 10.76 -0.14 -27.65
C TYR A 32 9.36 0.23 -27.14
N ILE A 33 9.27 0.77 -25.92
CA ILE A 33 7.98 1.08 -25.24
C ILE A 33 7.27 2.27 -25.88
N LEU A 34 8.02 3.29 -26.32
CA LEU A 34 7.45 4.50 -26.92
C LEU A 34 6.82 4.24 -28.30
N ASN A 35 7.08 3.09 -28.93
CA ASN A 35 6.49 2.73 -30.22
C ASN A 35 5.20 1.91 -30.01
N PRO A 36 4.00 2.47 -30.32
CA PRO A 36 2.73 1.77 -30.13
C PRO A 36 2.63 0.45 -30.92
N LYS A 37 3.25 0.36 -32.11
CA LYS A 37 3.23 -0.86 -32.93
C LYS A 37 3.91 -2.03 -32.22
N ASN A 38 4.95 -1.76 -31.43
CA ASN A 38 5.61 -2.79 -30.61
C ASN A 38 4.69 -3.28 -29.50
N ILE A 39 4.00 -2.35 -28.83
CA ILE A 39 3.12 -2.67 -27.72
C ILE A 39 1.86 -3.39 -28.18
N ALA A 40 1.30 -3.02 -29.34
CA ALA A 40 0.19 -3.74 -29.97
C ALA A 40 0.47 -5.24 -30.16
N LYS A 41 1.72 -5.61 -30.50
CA LYS A 41 2.16 -6.99 -30.72
C LYS A 41 2.86 -7.62 -29.50
N HIS A 42 2.99 -6.89 -28.40
CA HIS A 42 3.77 -7.34 -27.25
C HIS A 42 3.12 -8.53 -26.55
N SER A 43 3.88 -9.60 -26.34
CA SER A 43 3.46 -10.78 -25.58
C SER A 43 3.93 -10.66 -24.13
N PHE A 44 2.97 -10.42 -23.23
CA PHE A 44 3.21 -10.32 -21.79
C PHE A 44 3.57 -11.67 -21.18
N LEU A 45 4.45 -11.66 -20.17
CA LEU A 45 4.71 -12.82 -19.34
C LEU A 45 3.64 -12.95 -18.26
N PRO A 46 3.39 -14.16 -17.71
CA PRO A 46 2.49 -14.31 -16.60
C PRO A 46 2.97 -13.53 -15.38
N PHE A 47 2.03 -12.97 -14.62
CA PHE A 47 2.32 -12.37 -13.33
C PHE A 47 2.82 -13.45 -12.35
N ILE A 48 3.64 -13.06 -11.38
CA ILE A 48 3.90 -13.91 -10.21
C ILE A 48 2.90 -13.57 -9.13
N HIS A 49 2.04 -14.53 -8.80
CA HIS A 49 1.03 -14.42 -7.77
C HIS A 49 1.62 -14.71 -6.38
N LYS A 50 1.23 -13.91 -5.39
CA LYS A 50 1.65 -14.07 -4.00
C LYS A 50 0.54 -13.64 -3.04
N THR A 51 0.09 -14.58 -2.23
CA THR A 51 -0.76 -14.30 -1.08
C THR A 51 0.03 -13.69 0.09
N SER A 52 -0.33 -12.48 0.52
CA SER A 52 0.22 -11.80 1.69
C SER A 52 -0.72 -11.88 2.88
N LEU A 53 -0.31 -12.63 3.92
CA LEU A 53 -1.09 -12.81 5.14
C LEU A 53 -0.78 -11.76 6.20
N VAL A 54 -1.78 -11.00 6.62
CA VAL A 54 -1.70 -10.06 7.75
C VAL A 54 -2.49 -10.60 8.94
N ARG A 55 -1.78 -11.01 10.00
CA ARG A 55 -2.40 -11.43 11.26
C ARG A 55 -3.12 -10.26 11.94
N LYS A 56 -4.42 -10.41 12.18
CA LYS A 56 -5.27 -9.49 12.94
C LYS A 56 -5.61 -10.08 14.31
N PHE A 57 -5.76 -9.19 15.28
CA PHE A 57 -6.23 -9.49 16.64
C PHE A 57 -7.32 -8.46 16.94
N ARG A 58 -8.57 -8.85 16.77
CA ARG A 58 -9.72 -7.96 17.01
C ARG A 58 -10.18 -8.15 18.45
N LYS A 59 -10.67 -7.07 19.07
CA LYS A 59 -11.44 -7.20 20.31
C LYS A 59 -12.79 -7.80 19.93
N GLU A 60 -13.34 -8.61 20.81
CA GLU A 60 -14.71 -9.06 20.71
C GLU A 60 -15.60 -8.06 21.45
N TYR A 61 -16.79 -7.81 20.90
CA TYR A 61 -17.77 -6.89 21.45
C TYR A 61 -19.09 -7.63 21.55
N ASN A 62 -19.88 -7.36 22.59
CA ASN A 62 -21.27 -7.81 22.66
C ASN A 62 -22.14 -6.97 21.71
N GLU A 63 -23.42 -7.33 21.60
CA GLU A 63 -24.41 -6.67 20.73
C GLU A 63 -24.54 -5.16 21.05
N GLU A 64 -24.38 -4.78 22.32
CA GLU A 64 -24.39 -3.38 22.79
C GLU A 64 -23.10 -2.61 22.49
N GLY A 65 -22.10 -3.23 21.86
CA GLY A 65 -20.83 -2.58 21.51
C GLY A 65 -19.81 -2.44 22.67
N ASN A 66 -20.02 -3.15 23.77
CA ASN A 66 -19.12 -3.26 24.92
C ASN A 66 -18.09 -4.38 24.73
N PRO A 67 -16.80 -4.18 25.07
CA PRO A 67 -15.78 -5.20 24.85
C PRO A 67 -15.93 -6.40 25.80
N ILE A 68 -16.05 -7.61 25.24
CA ILE A 68 -16.15 -8.86 26.00
C ILE A 68 -14.84 -9.13 26.76
N LYS A 69 -14.93 -9.55 28.02
CA LYS A 69 -13.80 -9.97 28.84
C LYS A 69 -13.55 -11.47 28.64
N ALA A 70 -12.28 -11.87 28.63
CA ALA A 70 -11.92 -13.28 28.60
C ALA A 70 -12.23 -13.90 29.95
N GLU A 71 -12.87 -15.07 29.91
CA GLU A 71 -13.33 -15.83 31.07
C GLU A 71 -12.25 -15.96 32.16
N GLY A 72 -12.65 -15.69 33.42
CA GLY A 72 -11.73 -15.68 34.56
C GLY A 72 -10.71 -14.53 34.60
N THR A 73 -10.79 -13.53 33.71
CA THR A 73 -9.84 -12.40 33.68
C THR A 73 -10.48 -11.04 33.44
N ASN A 74 -9.86 -9.98 33.97
CA ASN A 74 -10.20 -8.60 33.61
C ASN A 74 -9.65 -8.15 32.23
N LYS A 75 -9.18 -9.09 31.39
CA LYS A 75 -8.60 -8.77 30.07
C LYS A 75 -9.65 -8.91 28.98
N ILE A 76 -9.68 -7.94 28.07
CA ILE A 76 -10.56 -7.97 26.90
C ILE A 76 -10.20 -9.17 25.99
N GLN A 77 -11.21 -9.98 25.66
CA GLN A 77 -11.12 -11.10 24.75
C GLN A 77 -10.75 -10.67 23.33
N ARG A 78 -9.93 -11.48 22.66
CA ARG A 78 -9.41 -11.16 21.33
C ARG A 78 -9.40 -12.35 20.39
N VAL A 79 -10.14 -12.23 19.30
CA VAL A 79 -10.18 -13.23 18.22
C VAL A 79 -8.97 -13.08 17.30
N LYS A 80 -8.29 -14.20 17.04
CA LYS A 80 -7.20 -14.30 16.06
C LYS A 80 -7.80 -14.44 14.68
N GLY A 81 -7.40 -13.58 13.75
CA GLY A 81 -7.80 -13.67 12.35
C GLY A 81 -6.65 -13.42 11.39
N GLN A 82 -6.88 -13.69 10.11
CA GLN A 82 -5.94 -13.39 9.03
C GLN A 82 -6.65 -12.60 7.92
N LYS A 83 -6.05 -11.50 7.47
CA LYS A 83 -6.45 -10.83 6.23
C LYS A 83 -5.52 -11.31 5.12
N LYS A 84 -6.07 -12.05 4.15
CA LYS A 84 -5.38 -12.41 2.90
C LYS A 84 -5.36 -11.20 1.96
N ARG A 85 -4.36 -11.13 1.09
CA ARG A 85 -4.18 -10.11 0.06
C ARG A 85 -3.46 -10.75 -1.10
N GLU A 86 -4.15 -10.92 -2.21
CA GLU A 86 -3.58 -11.48 -3.43
C GLU A 86 -2.80 -10.39 -4.17
N LEU A 87 -1.53 -10.66 -4.49
CA LEU A 87 -0.64 -9.70 -5.14
C LEU A 87 -0.05 -10.32 -6.40
N PHE A 88 -0.05 -9.56 -7.48
CA PHE A 88 0.42 -9.99 -8.80
C PHE A 88 1.57 -9.09 -9.26
N TYR A 89 2.75 -9.67 -9.43
CA TYR A 89 3.95 -8.96 -9.89
C TYR A 89 4.22 -9.22 -11.37
N ALA A 90 4.19 -8.16 -12.18
CA ALA A 90 4.53 -8.22 -13.60
C ALA A 90 6.01 -8.56 -13.82
N SER A 91 6.39 -8.98 -15.02
CA SER A 91 7.81 -9.13 -15.35
C SER A 91 8.52 -7.77 -15.39
N HIS A 92 9.85 -7.77 -15.47
CA HIS A 92 10.64 -6.53 -15.45
C HIS A 92 10.27 -5.58 -16.60
N LEU A 93 10.12 -6.09 -17.83
CA LEU A 93 9.75 -5.30 -19.00
C LEU A 93 8.28 -4.90 -18.95
N ASP A 94 7.39 -5.85 -18.65
CA ASP A 94 5.94 -5.61 -18.57
C ASP A 94 5.60 -4.56 -17.52
N SER A 95 6.31 -4.58 -16.38
CA SER A 95 6.18 -3.55 -15.35
C SER A 95 6.55 -2.16 -15.88
N LEU A 96 7.50 -2.03 -16.82
CA LEU A 96 7.85 -0.74 -17.40
C LEU A 96 6.80 -0.29 -18.43
N ILE A 97 6.29 -1.22 -19.24
CA ILE A 97 5.16 -0.97 -20.16
C ILE A 97 3.97 -0.45 -19.37
N PHE A 98 3.51 -1.19 -18.35
CA PHE A 98 2.40 -0.73 -17.49
C PHE A 98 2.68 0.62 -16.82
N SER A 99 3.94 0.89 -16.43
CA SER A 99 4.30 2.18 -15.83
C SER A 99 4.22 3.34 -16.83
N TYR A 100 4.58 3.11 -18.09
CA TYR A 100 4.48 4.11 -19.16
C TYR A 100 3.03 4.45 -19.50
N TYR A 101 2.19 3.43 -19.72
CA TYR A 101 0.76 3.65 -20.00
C TYR A 101 0.03 4.26 -18.80
N SER A 102 0.38 3.86 -17.57
CA SER A 102 -0.09 4.53 -16.35
C SER A 102 0.28 6.01 -16.33
N TYR A 103 1.50 6.36 -16.71
CA TYR A 103 1.97 7.74 -16.76
C TYR A 103 1.18 8.57 -17.78
N GLN A 104 0.98 8.06 -18.99
CA GLN A 104 0.18 8.72 -20.02
C GLN A 104 -1.27 8.93 -19.57
N LEU A 105 -1.90 7.88 -19.04
CA LEU A 105 -3.28 7.93 -18.57
C LEU A 105 -3.45 8.87 -17.38
N SER A 106 -2.46 8.90 -16.49
CA SER A 106 -2.51 9.81 -15.35
C SER A 106 -2.50 11.27 -15.80
N ASP A 107 -1.73 11.64 -16.83
CA ASP A 107 -1.69 13.02 -17.34
C ASP A 107 -3.06 13.45 -17.91
N LYS A 108 -3.73 12.55 -18.65
CA LYS A 108 -5.08 12.80 -19.19
C LYS A 108 -6.14 12.79 -18.09
N TYR A 109 -6.08 11.84 -17.15
CA TYR A 109 -6.99 11.76 -16.01
C TYR A 109 -6.92 13.01 -15.12
N GLU A 110 -5.72 13.56 -14.87
CA GLU A 110 -5.56 14.81 -14.11
C GLU A 110 -6.23 16.01 -14.78
N LYS A 111 -6.30 16.04 -16.12
CA LYS A 111 -7.06 17.08 -16.86
C LYS A 111 -8.56 16.87 -16.70
N LEU A 112 -9.02 15.61 -16.78
CA LEU A 112 -10.43 15.26 -16.65
C LEU A 112 -10.99 15.62 -15.27
N ILE A 113 -10.31 15.24 -14.19
CA ILE A 113 -10.78 15.54 -12.83
C ILE A 113 -10.80 17.03 -12.51
N LYS A 114 -9.88 17.82 -13.08
CA LYS A 114 -9.93 19.29 -12.95
C LYS A 114 -11.17 19.88 -13.62
N LYS A 115 -11.53 19.38 -14.81
CA LYS A 115 -12.78 19.76 -15.48
C LYS A 115 -14.00 19.44 -14.61
N TYR A 116 -13.98 18.31 -13.90
CA TYR A 116 -15.05 17.91 -12.99
C TYR A 116 -14.94 18.49 -11.57
N LYS A 117 -13.95 19.35 -11.28
CA LYS A 117 -13.68 19.91 -9.94
C LYS A 117 -13.44 18.84 -8.86
N LEU A 118 -12.82 17.72 -9.23
CA LEU A 118 -12.54 16.57 -8.36
C LEU A 118 -11.08 16.50 -7.90
N ASP A 119 -10.25 17.47 -8.26
CA ASP A 119 -8.81 17.45 -8.01
C ASP A 119 -8.42 17.68 -6.54
N GLU A 120 -9.30 18.22 -5.71
CA GLU A 120 -9.13 18.25 -4.25
C GLU A 120 -9.79 17.07 -3.52
N VAL A 121 -10.69 16.37 -4.21
CA VAL A 121 -11.55 15.31 -3.67
C VAL A 121 -10.85 13.95 -3.74
N VAL A 122 -10.39 13.57 -4.93
CA VAL A 122 -9.80 12.25 -5.18
C VAL A 122 -8.31 12.30 -4.86
N CYS A 123 -7.88 11.74 -3.73
CA CYS A 123 -6.53 11.97 -3.22
C CYS A 123 -5.52 10.85 -3.55
N ALA A 124 -5.98 9.60 -3.72
CA ALA A 124 -5.09 8.44 -3.82
C ALA A 124 -4.32 8.38 -5.15
N TYR A 125 -3.10 7.84 -5.09
CA TYR A 125 -2.23 7.51 -6.24
C TYR A 125 -1.83 8.66 -7.16
N ARG A 126 -2.23 9.89 -6.84
CA ARG A 126 -1.92 11.11 -7.58
C ARG A 126 -0.64 11.78 -7.10
N SER A 127 -0.15 12.73 -7.89
CA SER A 127 1.07 13.48 -7.61
C SER A 127 0.75 14.91 -7.15
N ILE A 128 -0.02 15.04 -6.07
CA ILE A 128 -0.52 16.32 -5.54
C ILE A 128 0.62 17.06 -4.81
N PRO A 129 1.02 18.29 -5.21
CA PRO A 129 2.00 19.09 -4.48
C PRO A 129 1.47 19.49 -3.09
N ILE A 130 2.36 19.70 -2.11
CA ILE A 130 1.98 20.28 -0.81
C ILE A 130 1.71 21.78 -0.92
N ASP A 131 2.48 22.43 -1.78
CA ASP A 131 2.41 23.87 -2.04
C ASP A 131 2.44 24.02 -3.56
N GLU A 132 1.33 24.49 -4.12
CA GLU A 132 1.14 24.65 -5.56
C GLU A 132 1.95 25.82 -6.12
N ASN A 133 2.19 26.84 -5.31
CA ASN A 133 2.94 28.04 -5.68
C ASN A 133 4.46 27.79 -5.68
N ASN A 134 4.91 26.68 -5.08
CA ASN A 134 6.32 26.29 -5.06
C ASN A 134 6.59 25.06 -5.96
N PRO A 135 7.21 25.26 -7.14
CA PRO A 135 7.55 24.17 -8.07
C PRO A 135 8.45 23.07 -7.47
N ASN A 136 9.20 23.38 -6.42
CA ASN A 136 10.08 22.45 -5.72
C ASN A 136 9.41 21.76 -4.53
N SER A 137 8.14 22.07 -4.25
CA SER A 137 7.38 21.47 -3.17
C SER A 137 7.32 19.94 -3.28
N THR A 138 7.39 19.26 -2.15
CA THR A 138 7.19 17.81 -2.12
C THR A 138 5.71 17.47 -2.32
N ASN A 139 5.41 16.28 -2.81
CA ASN A 139 4.01 15.86 -2.98
C ASN A 139 3.42 15.40 -1.63
N LYS A 140 2.11 15.57 -1.47
CA LYS A 140 1.34 15.08 -0.32
C LYS A 140 1.53 13.57 -0.19
N SER A 141 1.71 13.11 1.04
CA SER A 141 1.65 11.69 1.41
C SER A 141 0.39 11.43 2.21
N ASN A 142 0.16 10.19 2.62
CA ASN A 142 -0.97 9.82 3.47
C ASN A 142 -1.06 10.65 4.76
N ILE A 143 0.06 11.21 5.23
CA ILE A 143 0.09 12.11 6.38
C ILE A 143 -0.65 13.41 6.03
N GLU A 144 -0.20 14.10 4.98
CA GLU A 144 -0.79 15.37 4.56
C GLU A 144 -2.27 15.18 4.16
N ILE A 145 -2.62 14.13 3.41
CA ILE A 145 -4.01 13.85 3.00
C ILE A 145 -4.92 13.58 4.21
N ALA A 146 -4.44 12.84 5.22
CA ALA A 146 -5.22 12.62 6.44
C ALA A 146 -5.43 13.93 7.21
N ASN A 147 -4.39 14.77 7.26
CA ASN A 147 -4.48 16.07 7.91
C ASN A 147 -5.49 16.99 7.21
N ASP A 148 -5.46 17.04 5.88
CA ASP A 148 -6.43 17.81 5.08
C ASP A 148 -7.88 17.41 5.42
N ALA A 149 -8.15 16.10 5.54
CA ALA A 149 -9.48 15.61 5.93
C ALA A 149 -9.85 16.02 7.37
N PHE A 150 -8.93 15.90 8.33
CA PHE A 150 -9.21 16.32 9.71
C PHE A 150 -9.36 17.84 9.85
N ASP A 151 -8.65 18.62 9.04
CA ASP A 151 -8.78 20.07 9.04
C ASP A 151 -10.12 20.51 8.42
N LEU A 152 -10.65 19.81 7.42
CA LEU A 152 -12.03 20.02 6.96
C LEU A 152 -13.04 19.77 8.07
N ILE A 153 -12.90 18.67 8.82
CA ILE A 153 -13.78 18.36 9.97
C ILE A 153 -13.72 19.48 11.00
N LYS A 154 -12.53 19.97 11.35
CA LYS A 154 -12.37 21.06 12.33
C LYS A 154 -13.03 22.35 11.87
N LYS A 155 -12.91 22.69 10.59
CA LYS A 155 -13.39 23.95 10.00
C LYS A 155 -14.86 23.91 9.57
N TYR A 156 -15.52 22.77 9.60
CA TYR A 156 -16.90 22.62 9.15
C TYR A 156 -17.84 23.59 9.88
N PRO A 157 -18.69 24.40 9.23
CA PRO A 157 -19.33 25.55 9.90
C PRO A 157 -20.32 25.19 11.01
N LYS A 158 -20.90 23.99 11.02
CA LYS A 158 -21.95 23.59 11.97
C LYS A 158 -21.39 23.07 13.29
N ASP A 159 -22.09 23.34 14.39
CA ASP A 159 -21.70 22.86 15.72
C ASP A 159 -22.06 21.41 15.97
N PHE A 160 -23.06 20.87 15.26
CA PHE A 160 -23.41 19.46 15.28
C PHE A 160 -23.49 18.91 13.86
N PHE A 161 -22.71 17.88 13.58
CA PHE A 161 -22.60 17.28 12.26
C PHE A 161 -22.07 15.85 12.34
N CYS A 162 -22.01 15.14 11.22
CA CYS A 162 -21.50 13.79 11.16
C CYS A 162 -20.40 13.62 10.11
N VAL A 163 -19.57 12.61 10.33
CA VAL A 163 -18.54 12.14 9.42
C VAL A 163 -18.76 10.66 9.17
N ILE A 164 -18.96 10.29 7.92
CA ILE A 164 -19.25 8.93 7.50
C ILE A 164 -18.05 8.41 6.72
N ALA A 165 -17.52 7.27 7.16
CA ALA A 165 -16.42 6.57 6.50
C ALA A 165 -16.94 5.28 5.87
N PHE A 166 -16.79 5.16 4.55
CA PHE A 166 -17.19 3.98 3.79
C PHE A 166 -15.93 3.21 3.29
N ASP A 167 -16.04 1.89 3.15
CA ASP A 167 -15.00 0.99 2.62
C ASP A 167 -15.62 0.18 1.47
N ILE A 168 -15.05 0.26 0.27
CA ILE A 168 -15.52 -0.50 -0.89
C ILE A 168 -15.06 -1.96 -0.78
N THR A 169 -15.99 -2.91 -0.93
CA THR A 169 -15.72 -4.35 -0.84
C THR A 169 -14.81 -4.80 -1.98
N SER A 170 -13.64 -5.36 -1.64
CA SER A 170 -12.71 -6.02 -2.56
C SER A 170 -12.46 -5.25 -3.86
N PHE A 171 -12.27 -3.93 -3.75
CA PHE A 171 -12.32 -2.97 -4.87
C PHE A 171 -11.62 -3.42 -6.17
N PHE A 172 -10.33 -3.78 -6.12
CA PHE A 172 -9.58 -4.21 -7.31
C PHE A 172 -10.10 -5.52 -7.91
N ASP A 173 -10.64 -6.42 -7.09
CA ASP A 173 -11.09 -7.74 -7.51
C ASP A 173 -12.47 -7.67 -8.17
N ASN A 174 -13.22 -6.58 -8.01
CA ASN A 174 -14.61 -6.43 -8.45
C ASN A 174 -14.82 -5.41 -9.59
N LEU A 175 -13.77 -4.73 -10.09
CA LEU A 175 -13.93 -3.76 -11.19
C LEU A 175 -14.47 -4.43 -12.45
N ASP A 176 -15.64 -4.00 -12.94
CA ASP A 176 -16.25 -4.52 -14.16
C ASP A 176 -15.39 -4.17 -15.39
N HIS A 177 -15.12 -5.16 -16.23
CA HIS A 177 -14.23 -4.99 -17.38
C HIS A 177 -14.80 -4.09 -18.45
N ARG A 178 -16.13 -4.07 -18.64
CA ARG A 178 -16.79 -3.24 -19.66
C ARG A 178 -16.74 -1.78 -19.22
N ILE A 179 -17.18 -1.48 -18.00
CA ILE A 179 -17.14 -0.12 -17.43
C ILE A 179 -15.71 0.41 -17.44
N LEU A 180 -14.73 -0.42 -17.04
CA LEU A 180 -13.33 -0.02 -17.06
C LEU A 180 -12.85 0.37 -18.47
N ARG A 181 -13.31 -0.33 -19.51
CA ARG A 181 -12.94 -0.02 -20.90
C ARG A 181 -13.54 1.32 -21.32
N GLU A 182 -14.83 1.51 -21.07
CA GLU A 182 -15.56 2.75 -21.42
C GLU A 182 -14.91 3.97 -20.75
N LYS A 183 -14.57 3.88 -19.46
CA LYS A 183 -13.87 4.97 -18.74
C LYS A 183 -12.44 5.19 -19.21
N TRP A 184 -11.78 4.16 -19.70
CA TRP A 184 -10.48 4.30 -20.33
C TRP A 184 -10.61 5.05 -21.67
N GLU A 185 -11.59 4.70 -22.49
CA GLU A 185 -11.92 5.37 -23.77
C GLU A 185 -12.26 6.85 -23.55
N GLU A 186 -13.10 7.15 -22.55
CA GLU A 186 -13.46 8.52 -22.13
C GLU A 186 -12.21 9.35 -21.75
N VAL A 187 -11.35 8.83 -20.88
CA VAL A 187 -10.11 9.51 -20.45
C VAL A 187 -9.17 9.75 -21.62
N LEU A 188 -9.16 8.86 -22.61
CA LEU A 188 -8.36 9.05 -23.82
C LEU A 188 -9.01 10.02 -24.82
N SER A 189 -10.32 10.28 -24.68
CA SER A 189 -11.18 11.00 -25.62
C SER A 189 -11.20 10.33 -26.99
N VAL A 190 -11.50 9.04 -27.02
CA VAL A 190 -11.59 8.21 -28.22
C VAL A 190 -12.82 7.31 -28.16
N ASP A 191 -13.40 6.98 -29.31
CA ASP A 191 -14.58 6.08 -29.36
C ASP A 191 -14.22 4.61 -29.11
N LYS A 192 -12.96 4.25 -29.38
CA LYS A 192 -12.44 2.89 -29.23
C LYS A 192 -10.98 2.91 -28.81
N LEU A 193 -10.59 2.01 -27.89
CA LEU A 193 -9.19 1.90 -27.48
C LEU A 193 -8.27 1.62 -28.68
N PRO A 194 -7.19 2.43 -28.86
CA PRO A 194 -6.12 2.11 -29.78
C PRO A 194 -5.55 0.71 -29.54
N ILE A 195 -5.05 0.06 -30.58
CA ILE A 195 -4.68 -1.37 -30.54
C ILE A 195 -3.65 -1.69 -29.44
N ASP A 196 -2.70 -0.78 -29.22
CA ASP A 196 -1.69 -0.87 -28.18
C ASP A 196 -2.32 -0.76 -26.77
N HIS A 197 -3.20 0.22 -26.55
CA HIS A 197 -3.98 0.36 -25.33
C HIS A 197 -4.90 -0.84 -25.07
N PHE A 198 -5.56 -1.36 -26.11
CA PHE A 198 -6.39 -2.54 -26.02
C PHE A 198 -5.57 -3.78 -25.63
N ASN A 199 -4.33 -3.90 -26.13
CA ASN A 199 -3.44 -4.97 -25.69
C ASN A 199 -3.09 -4.84 -24.20
N ILE A 200 -2.85 -3.62 -23.68
CA ILE A 200 -2.65 -3.40 -22.23
C ILE A 200 -3.90 -3.78 -21.45
N TYR A 201 -5.07 -3.28 -21.86
CA TYR A 201 -6.36 -3.57 -21.24
C TYR A 201 -6.59 -5.09 -21.15
N LYS A 202 -6.43 -5.81 -22.27
CA LYS A 202 -6.56 -7.27 -22.35
C LYS A 202 -5.60 -7.97 -21.38
N ASN A 203 -4.36 -7.50 -21.24
CA ASN A 203 -3.38 -8.11 -20.34
C ASN A 203 -3.54 -7.72 -18.87
N ILE A 204 -4.43 -6.78 -18.55
CA ILE A 204 -4.81 -6.43 -17.17
C ILE A 204 -6.12 -7.10 -16.76
N THR A 205 -7.05 -7.31 -17.68
CA THR A 205 -8.35 -7.96 -17.40
C THR A 205 -8.32 -9.48 -17.59
N ARG A 206 -7.52 -9.97 -18.54
CA ARG A 206 -7.47 -11.38 -18.96
C ARG A 206 -6.07 -11.98 -18.80
N PHE A 207 -5.38 -11.59 -17.72
CA PHE A 207 -4.00 -11.99 -17.46
C PHE A 207 -3.84 -13.48 -17.14
N SER A 208 -2.61 -13.94 -17.25
CA SER A 208 -2.16 -15.24 -16.72
C SER A 208 -1.22 -15.02 -15.55
N TYR A 209 -1.13 -15.98 -14.65
CA TYR A 209 -0.22 -15.91 -13.51
C TYR A 209 0.42 -17.26 -13.21
N VAL A 210 1.48 -17.23 -12.41
CA VAL A 210 2.13 -18.39 -11.80
C VAL A 210 2.24 -18.14 -10.32
N ASP A 211 1.91 -19.13 -9.50
CA ASP A 211 2.06 -19.03 -8.06
C ASP A 211 3.53 -18.97 -7.63
N LEU A 212 3.85 -18.04 -6.72
CA LEU A 212 5.22 -17.84 -6.22
C LEU A 212 5.77 -19.11 -5.56
N VAL A 213 4.91 -19.87 -4.90
CA VAL A 213 5.30 -21.13 -4.25
C VAL A 213 5.69 -22.16 -5.29
N ASP A 214 4.90 -22.27 -6.36
CA ASP A 214 5.07 -23.31 -7.38
C ASP A 214 6.29 -23.03 -8.25
N ILE A 215 6.46 -21.79 -8.75
CA ILE A 215 7.67 -21.43 -9.51
C ILE A 215 8.93 -21.55 -8.65
N PHE A 216 8.84 -21.22 -7.36
CA PHE A 216 9.98 -21.40 -6.45
C PHE A 216 10.31 -22.87 -6.25
N SER A 217 9.30 -23.71 -6.03
CA SER A 217 9.49 -25.15 -5.82
C SER A 217 10.08 -25.81 -7.07
N PHE A 218 9.52 -25.48 -8.23
CA PHE A 218 9.94 -26.03 -9.52
C PHE A 218 11.41 -25.72 -9.84
N PHE A 219 11.85 -24.48 -9.60
CA PHE A 219 13.23 -24.06 -9.88
C PHE A 219 14.15 -24.07 -8.66
N GLN A 220 13.71 -24.63 -7.52
CA GLN A 220 14.35 -24.46 -6.22
C GLN A 220 15.85 -24.81 -6.22
N GLY A 221 16.24 -25.83 -6.99
CA GLY A 221 17.61 -26.33 -7.11
C GLY A 221 18.55 -25.43 -7.93
N SER A 222 18.02 -24.57 -8.80
CA SER A 222 18.80 -23.91 -9.86
C SER A 222 18.45 -22.44 -10.06
N ILE A 223 18.03 -21.74 -8.98
CA ILE A 223 17.69 -20.32 -9.00
C ILE A 223 18.90 -19.46 -9.39
N LEU A 224 18.66 -18.45 -10.24
CA LEU A 224 19.67 -17.50 -10.70
C LEU A 224 19.95 -16.47 -9.60
N THR A 225 21.22 -16.38 -9.20
CA THR A 225 21.70 -15.46 -8.18
C THR A 225 22.82 -14.59 -8.72
N GLN A 226 22.91 -13.36 -8.25
CA GLN A 226 23.99 -12.45 -8.61
C GLN A 226 24.44 -11.66 -7.39
N LYS A 227 25.67 -11.90 -6.95
CA LYS A 227 26.25 -11.12 -5.85
C LYS A 227 26.68 -9.75 -6.37
N ILE A 228 26.57 -8.76 -5.51
CA ILE A 228 27.17 -7.44 -5.70
C ILE A 228 28.23 -7.32 -4.62
N THR A 229 29.46 -7.00 -5.01
CA THR A 229 30.56 -6.81 -4.06
C THR A 229 30.29 -5.58 -3.19
N THR A 230 31.04 -5.43 -2.09
CA THR A 230 31.01 -4.20 -1.27
C THR A 230 31.32 -2.95 -2.09
N ARG A 231 32.11 -3.10 -3.17
CA ARG A 231 32.47 -2.07 -4.15
C ARG A 231 31.39 -1.83 -5.23
N GLY A 232 30.22 -2.47 -5.13
CA GLY A 232 29.12 -2.28 -6.08
C GLY A 232 29.26 -3.04 -7.40
N ILE A 233 30.30 -3.86 -7.55
CA ILE A 233 30.58 -4.60 -8.79
C ILE A 233 29.68 -5.84 -8.85
N GLN A 234 28.95 -5.99 -9.96
CA GLN A 234 28.13 -7.16 -10.23
C GLN A 234 29.01 -8.34 -10.59
N GLN A 235 28.84 -9.45 -9.86
CA GLN A 235 29.55 -10.69 -10.14
C GLN A 235 28.83 -11.50 -11.23
N PRO A 236 29.49 -12.52 -11.81
CA PRO A 236 28.83 -13.43 -12.74
C PRO A 236 27.58 -14.06 -12.14
N VAL A 237 26.56 -14.26 -12.97
CA VAL A 237 25.32 -14.93 -12.58
C VAL A 237 25.63 -16.41 -12.31
N LYS A 238 25.21 -16.91 -11.14
CA LYS A 238 25.39 -18.31 -10.74
C LYS A 238 24.04 -18.95 -10.41
N ARG A 239 23.92 -20.25 -10.68
CA ARG A 239 22.78 -21.05 -10.24
C ARG A 239 23.07 -21.69 -8.89
N LYS A 240 22.08 -21.66 -8.00
CA LYS A 240 22.21 -22.25 -6.66
C LYS A 240 20.85 -22.67 -6.11
N LYS A 241 20.85 -23.75 -5.33
CA LYS A 241 19.71 -24.16 -4.50
C LYS A 241 19.43 -23.14 -3.39
N ILE A 242 18.19 -22.65 -3.33
CA ILE A 242 17.71 -21.81 -2.22
C ILE A 242 16.65 -22.58 -1.44
N SER A 243 16.89 -22.84 -0.15
CA SER A 243 16.05 -23.73 0.63
C SER A 243 14.66 -23.19 0.95
N LYS A 244 14.47 -21.86 1.06
CA LYS A 244 13.17 -21.25 1.41
C LYS A 244 12.97 -19.93 0.68
N ILE A 245 11.74 -19.61 0.27
CA ILE A 245 11.35 -18.34 -0.41
C ILE A 245 11.85 -17.10 0.35
N LYS A 246 11.76 -17.11 1.69
CA LYS A 246 12.24 -15.99 2.53
C LYS A 246 13.73 -15.69 2.37
N PHE A 247 14.50 -16.63 1.82
CA PHE A 247 15.93 -16.49 1.57
C PHE A 247 16.29 -15.98 0.16
N LEU A 248 15.32 -15.77 -0.73
CA LEU A 248 15.60 -15.20 -2.06
C LEU A 248 16.35 -13.87 -1.96
N ARG A 249 15.90 -12.99 -1.06
CA ARG A 249 16.48 -11.65 -0.91
C ARG A 249 17.90 -11.65 -0.32
N ASN A 250 18.17 -12.43 0.72
CA ASN A 250 19.50 -12.43 1.35
C ASN A 250 20.51 -13.27 0.56
N GLN A 251 20.05 -14.18 -0.31
CA GLN A 251 20.92 -14.92 -1.24
C GLN A 251 21.07 -14.22 -2.60
N ASN A 252 20.58 -12.99 -2.74
CA ASN A 252 20.65 -12.20 -3.98
C ASN A 252 20.11 -12.93 -5.22
N ALA A 253 18.97 -13.62 -5.06
CA ALA A 253 18.25 -14.15 -6.20
C ALA A 253 17.80 -13.00 -7.12
N ILE A 254 18.03 -13.17 -8.42
CA ILE A 254 17.69 -12.19 -9.45
C ILE A 254 16.56 -12.68 -10.37
N ALA A 255 16.41 -13.99 -10.55
CA ALA A 255 15.39 -14.61 -11.38
C ALA A 255 15.19 -16.07 -10.94
N PHE A 256 13.98 -16.61 -11.14
CA PHE A 256 13.73 -18.04 -10.88
C PHE A 256 14.38 -18.91 -11.96
N CYS A 257 14.26 -18.49 -13.22
CA CYS A 257 14.77 -19.20 -14.39
C CYS A 257 14.95 -18.22 -15.56
N GLU A 258 15.58 -18.69 -16.63
CA GLU A 258 15.63 -17.94 -17.89
C GLU A 258 14.28 -18.01 -18.62
N LYS A 259 13.97 -17.01 -19.45
CA LYS A 259 12.72 -16.98 -20.21
C LYS A 259 12.53 -18.23 -21.07
N LYS A 260 13.59 -18.70 -21.74
CA LYS A 260 13.56 -19.92 -22.59
C LYS A 260 13.24 -21.18 -21.78
N GLU A 261 13.74 -21.29 -20.56
CA GLU A 261 13.47 -22.43 -19.68
C GLU A 261 12.01 -22.44 -19.22
N PHE A 262 11.50 -21.28 -18.82
CA PHE A 262 10.11 -21.13 -18.43
C PHE A 262 9.15 -21.52 -19.56
N LEU A 263 9.43 -21.09 -20.80
CA LEU A 263 8.56 -21.39 -21.95
C LEU A 263 8.42 -22.90 -22.22
N LYS A 264 9.45 -23.70 -21.93
CA LYS A 264 9.39 -25.17 -22.06
C LYS A 264 8.44 -25.82 -21.06
N VAL A 265 8.31 -25.23 -19.86
CA VAL A 265 7.52 -25.81 -18.75
C VAL A 265 6.25 -25.03 -18.44
N LYS A 266 5.91 -24.00 -19.23
CA LYS A 266 4.79 -23.07 -18.97
C LYS A 266 3.45 -23.79 -18.73
N HIS A 267 3.21 -24.89 -19.46
CA HIS A 267 1.97 -25.67 -19.37
C HIS A 267 1.76 -26.31 -17.99
N LYS A 268 2.82 -26.45 -17.18
CA LYS A 268 2.76 -27.02 -15.83
C LYS A 268 2.51 -25.99 -14.73
N LEU A 269 2.74 -24.71 -15.01
CA LEU A 269 2.84 -23.66 -13.98
C LEU A 269 1.86 -22.49 -14.20
N VAL A 270 1.37 -22.31 -15.42
CA VAL A 270 0.56 -21.13 -15.77
C VAL A 270 -0.91 -21.37 -15.46
N HIS A 271 -1.47 -20.47 -14.66
CA HIS A 271 -2.89 -20.34 -14.42
C HIS A 271 -3.49 -19.20 -15.25
N SER A 272 -4.75 -19.38 -15.65
CA SER A 272 -5.52 -18.37 -16.39
C SER A 272 -6.46 -17.64 -15.43
N PHE A 273 -6.42 -16.31 -15.42
CA PHE A 273 -7.41 -15.50 -14.69
C PHE A 273 -8.69 -15.27 -15.51
N LYS A 274 -8.73 -15.73 -16.77
CA LYS A 274 -9.78 -15.41 -17.75
C LYS A 274 -11.13 -16.05 -17.44
N THR A 275 -11.18 -17.03 -16.55
CA THR A 275 -12.39 -17.79 -16.24
C THR A 275 -12.56 -17.94 -14.74
N ILE A 276 -13.80 -18.17 -14.33
CA ILE A 276 -14.17 -18.52 -12.95
C ILE A 276 -14.97 -19.82 -13.01
N LYS A 277 -14.71 -20.71 -12.05
CA LYS A 277 -15.53 -21.90 -11.84
C LYS A 277 -16.72 -21.52 -10.95
N LYS A 278 -17.95 -21.69 -11.43
CA LYS A 278 -19.19 -21.48 -10.68
C LYS A 278 -19.98 -22.79 -10.70
N GLY A 279 -19.94 -23.53 -9.58
CA GLY A 279 -20.39 -24.93 -9.57
C GLY A 279 -19.54 -25.77 -10.53
N ASP A 280 -20.20 -26.48 -11.45
CA ASP A 280 -19.52 -27.29 -12.47
C ASP A 280 -19.22 -26.54 -13.77
N GLN A 281 -19.72 -25.31 -13.92
CA GLN A 281 -19.52 -24.52 -15.13
C GLN A 281 -18.27 -23.62 -15.06
N ILE A 282 -17.57 -23.51 -16.18
CA ILE A 282 -16.45 -22.57 -16.37
C ILE A 282 -16.95 -21.40 -17.20
N ILE A 283 -17.11 -20.24 -16.56
CA ILE A 283 -17.60 -19.01 -17.22
C ILE A 283 -16.47 -17.99 -17.41
N PRO A 284 -16.55 -17.12 -18.44
CA PRO A 284 -15.62 -16.01 -18.59
C PRO A 284 -15.65 -15.08 -17.37
N ARG A 285 -14.47 -14.69 -16.89
CA ARG A 285 -14.34 -13.64 -15.88
C ARG A 285 -14.49 -12.28 -16.56
N THR A 286 -15.44 -11.48 -16.09
CA THR A 286 -15.74 -10.15 -16.60
C THR A 286 -15.43 -9.02 -15.63
N PHE A 287 -14.74 -9.33 -14.52
CA PHE A 287 -14.41 -8.36 -13.48
C PHE A 287 -13.06 -8.64 -12.82
N GLY A 288 -12.47 -7.60 -12.22
CA GLY A 288 -11.23 -7.65 -11.44
C GLY A 288 -9.96 -7.39 -12.23
N ILE A 289 -8.98 -6.76 -11.59
CA ILE A 289 -7.66 -6.44 -12.15
C ILE A 289 -6.53 -6.80 -11.16
N PRO A 290 -5.29 -7.10 -11.61
CA PRO A 290 -4.22 -7.55 -10.75
C PRO A 290 -3.79 -6.46 -9.75
N GLN A 291 -3.97 -6.71 -8.46
CA GLN A 291 -3.42 -5.85 -7.42
C GLN A 291 -1.89 -5.96 -7.41
N GLY A 292 -1.20 -4.83 -7.59
CA GLY A 292 0.28 -4.77 -7.60
C GLY A 292 0.90 -4.51 -8.97
N SER A 293 0.10 -4.51 -10.05
CA SER A 293 0.55 -3.98 -11.34
C SER A 293 0.71 -2.44 -11.27
N PRO A 294 1.72 -1.85 -11.94
CA PRO A 294 1.95 -0.41 -11.92
C PRO A 294 0.79 0.45 -12.44
N ILE A 295 -0.08 -0.11 -13.29
CA ILE A 295 -1.21 0.61 -13.90
C ILE A 295 -2.51 0.52 -13.11
N SER A 296 -2.70 -0.53 -12.28
CA SER A 296 -3.98 -0.80 -11.61
C SER A 296 -4.47 0.34 -10.75
N ALA A 297 -3.56 1.07 -10.10
CA ALA A 297 -3.89 2.23 -9.27
C ALA A 297 -4.50 3.39 -10.08
N THR A 298 -3.98 3.66 -11.27
CA THR A 298 -4.52 4.68 -12.18
C THR A 298 -5.90 4.25 -12.70
N LEU A 299 -6.03 2.98 -13.09
CA LEU A 299 -7.29 2.42 -13.59
C LEU A 299 -8.40 2.45 -12.54
N ALA A 300 -8.06 2.15 -11.29
CA ALA A 300 -9.01 2.22 -10.18
C ALA A 300 -9.54 3.64 -9.92
N ASN A 301 -8.71 4.67 -10.15
CA ASN A 301 -9.17 6.05 -10.07
C ASN A 301 -10.07 6.41 -11.27
N ILE A 302 -9.65 6.04 -12.49
CA ILE A 302 -10.42 6.26 -13.73
C ILE A 302 -11.81 5.62 -13.65
N TYR A 303 -11.90 4.41 -13.10
CA TYR A 303 -13.15 3.66 -12.99
C TYR A 303 -14.25 4.39 -12.22
N LEU A 304 -13.88 5.13 -11.17
CA LEU A 304 -14.82 5.81 -10.27
C LEU A 304 -14.99 7.31 -10.59
N VAL A 305 -14.50 7.79 -11.73
CA VAL A 305 -14.50 9.25 -12.01
C VAL A 305 -15.90 9.87 -12.02
N ASP A 306 -16.89 9.16 -12.58
CA ASP A 306 -18.27 9.63 -12.62
C ASP A 306 -18.96 9.43 -11.27
N PHE A 307 -18.67 8.33 -10.58
CA PHE A 307 -19.12 8.12 -9.20
C PHE A 307 -18.68 9.30 -8.32
N ASP A 308 -17.40 9.69 -8.41
CA ASP A 308 -16.87 10.82 -7.65
C ASP A 308 -17.57 12.13 -8.02
N LYS A 309 -17.88 12.33 -9.31
CA LYS A 309 -18.59 13.51 -9.81
C LYS A 309 -19.99 13.61 -9.22
N ASP A 310 -20.75 12.52 -9.26
CA ASP A 310 -22.14 12.49 -8.81
C ASP A 310 -22.23 12.62 -7.28
N ILE A 311 -21.36 11.89 -6.56
CA ILE A 311 -21.25 12.03 -5.10
C ILE A 311 -20.82 13.45 -4.70
N ASN A 312 -19.76 14.00 -5.31
CA ASN A 312 -19.30 15.33 -4.94
C ASN A 312 -20.37 16.39 -5.22
N SER A 313 -21.05 16.30 -6.36
CA SER A 313 -22.12 17.24 -6.73
C SER A 313 -23.29 17.24 -5.74
N TYR A 314 -23.70 16.06 -5.27
CA TYR A 314 -24.76 15.97 -4.26
C TYR A 314 -24.29 16.45 -2.87
N ILE A 315 -23.11 16.03 -2.44
CA ILE A 315 -22.57 16.39 -1.12
C ILE A 315 -22.30 17.91 -1.01
N GLU A 316 -21.83 18.56 -2.07
CA GLU A 316 -21.67 20.02 -2.11
C GLU A 316 -23.01 20.75 -1.99
N LYS A 317 -24.08 20.25 -2.61
CA LYS A 317 -25.42 20.87 -2.53
C LYS A 317 -25.98 20.92 -1.11
N ILE A 318 -25.70 19.90 -0.30
CA ILE A 318 -26.11 19.86 1.12
C ILE A 318 -25.08 20.55 2.05
N GLY A 319 -24.08 21.25 1.48
CA GLY A 319 -23.05 21.96 2.23
C GLY A 319 -22.01 21.05 2.89
N GLY A 320 -21.90 19.80 2.44
CA GLY A 320 -20.96 18.81 2.95
C GLY A 320 -19.61 18.82 2.23
N HIS A 321 -18.73 17.88 2.62
CA HIS A 321 -17.46 17.64 1.96
C HIS A 321 -17.24 16.15 1.70
N TYR A 322 -16.71 15.83 0.52
CA TYR A 322 -16.39 14.47 0.10
C TYR A 322 -14.90 14.33 -0.18
N LYS A 323 -14.29 13.22 0.26
CA LYS A 323 -12.95 12.82 -0.16
C LYS A 323 -12.89 11.31 -0.40
N ARG A 324 -12.16 10.91 -1.45
CA ARG A 324 -11.86 9.51 -1.75
C ARG A 324 -10.37 9.24 -1.77
N TYR A 325 -9.95 8.20 -1.05
CA TYR A 325 -8.62 7.62 -1.12
C TYR A 325 -8.72 6.16 -1.57
N SER A 326 -8.66 5.93 -2.88
CA SER A 326 -8.78 4.60 -3.48
C SER A 326 -10.14 3.97 -3.13
N ASP A 327 -10.15 3.02 -2.21
CA ASP A 327 -11.29 2.26 -1.69
C ASP A 327 -11.86 2.83 -0.37
N ASP A 328 -11.14 3.75 0.28
CA ASP A 328 -11.58 4.45 1.49
C ASP A 328 -12.28 5.76 1.10
N ILE A 329 -13.52 5.96 1.52
CA ILE A 329 -14.30 7.19 1.29
C ILE A 329 -14.60 7.86 2.64
N ILE A 330 -14.56 9.19 2.68
CA ILE A 330 -15.01 9.99 3.81
C ILE A 330 -15.95 11.10 3.35
N VAL A 331 -17.09 11.22 4.01
CA VAL A 331 -18.11 12.26 3.79
C VAL A 331 -18.31 13.02 5.09
N ILE A 332 -18.34 14.35 5.03
CA ILE A 332 -18.68 15.25 6.13
C ILE A 332 -20.00 15.91 5.75
N CYS A 333 -21.03 15.82 6.59
CA CYS A 333 -22.32 16.44 6.33
C CYS A 333 -23.03 16.76 7.64
N THR A 334 -24.04 17.62 7.56
CA THR A 334 -25.01 17.88 8.64
C THR A 334 -25.65 16.57 9.12
N TYR A 335 -25.96 16.49 10.41
CA TYR A 335 -26.37 15.23 11.05
C TYR A 335 -27.67 14.67 10.46
N GLU A 336 -28.57 15.56 10.05
CA GLU A 336 -29.90 15.27 9.50
C GLU A 336 -29.80 14.46 8.20
N TYR A 337 -28.81 14.78 7.36
CA TYR A 337 -28.59 14.12 6.07
C TYR A 337 -27.88 12.78 6.17
N ARG A 338 -27.48 12.33 7.37
CA ARG A 338 -26.70 11.09 7.55
C ARG A 338 -27.31 9.89 6.84
N LYS A 339 -28.60 9.63 7.06
CA LYS A 339 -29.30 8.46 6.50
C LYS A 339 -29.41 8.56 4.98
N GLU A 340 -29.76 9.75 4.49
CA GLU A 340 -29.87 10.05 3.06
C GLU A 340 -28.53 9.87 2.35
N VAL A 341 -27.44 10.42 2.90
CA VAL A 341 -26.07 10.27 2.39
C VAL A 341 -25.64 8.81 2.36
N CYS A 342 -25.90 8.04 3.43
CA CYS A 342 -25.60 6.61 3.44
C CYS A 342 -26.34 5.88 2.32
N HIS A 343 -27.64 6.11 2.18
CA HIS A 343 -28.46 5.48 1.15
C HIS A 343 -27.97 5.86 -0.25
N PHE A 344 -27.77 7.15 -0.51
CA PHE A 344 -27.31 7.65 -1.80
C PHE A 344 -25.94 7.08 -2.20
N VAL A 345 -24.95 7.06 -1.30
CA VAL A 345 -23.63 6.48 -1.59
C VAL A 345 -23.72 4.97 -1.88
N MET A 346 -24.56 4.25 -1.12
CA MET A 346 -24.78 2.82 -1.32
C MET A 346 -25.53 2.51 -2.62
N GLU A 347 -26.48 3.34 -3.02
CA GLU A 347 -27.21 3.19 -4.28
C GLU A 347 -26.29 3.53 -5.47
N GLU A 348 -25.63 4.68 -5.42
CA GLU A 348 -24.80 5.19 -6.52
C GLU A 348 -23.67 4.22 -6.89
N ILE A 349 -23.04 3.58 -5.91
CA ILE A 349 -21.93 2.64 -6.16
C ILE A 349 -22.39 1.39 -6.94
N THR A 350 -23.66 1.01 -6.85
CA THR A 350 -24.20 -0.19 -7.53
C THR A 350 -24.23 -0.04 -9.04
N LYS A 351 -24.41 1.20 -9.54
CA LYS A 351 -24.32 1.53 -10.97
C LYS A 351 -22.97 1.12 -11.56
N TYR A 352 -21.93 1.13 -10.72
CA TYR A 352 -20.57 0.74 -11.05
C TYR A 352 -20.25 -0.72 -10.73
N LYS A 353 -21.26 -1.59 -10.50
CA LYS A 353 -21.09 -3.01 -10.17
C LYS A 353 -20.18 -3.24 -8.94
N LEU A 354 -20.17 -2.27 -8.03
CA LEU A 354 -19.40 -2.30 -6.80
C LEU A 354 -20.35 -2.22 -5.60
N GLU A 355 -19.82 -2.54 -4.42
CA GLU A 355 -20.59 -2.64 -3.18
C GLU A 355 -19.82 -1.98 -2.03
N ILE A 356 -20.53 -1.24 -1.18
CA ILE A 356 -19.99 -0.76 0.09
C ILE A 356 -20.02 -1.88 1.12
N GLN A 357 -18.95 -2.04 1.89
CA GLN A 357 -18.92 -2.98 3.00
C GLN A 357 -19.65 -2.40 4.22
N GLU A 358 -20.96 -2.65 4.33
CA GLU A 358 -21.83 -2.12 5.42
C GLU A 358 -21.23 -2.34 6.82
N ALA A 359 -20.78 -3.56 7.12
CA ALA A 359 -20.18 -3.91 8.42
C ALA A 359 -18.87 -3.14 8.75
N LYS A 360 -18.31 -2.41 7.79
CA LYS A 360 -17.15 -1.52 7.99
C LYS A 360 -17.50 -0.05 7.85
N THR A 361 -18.70 0.30 7.38
CA THR A 361 -19.16 1.69 7.38
C THR A 361 -19.18 2.19 8.82
N GLN A 362 -18.65 3.38 9.03
CA GLN A 362 -18.58 3.99 10.37
C GLN A 362 -19.12 5.40 10.31
N VAL A 363 -20.10 5.69 11.16
CA VAL A 363 -20.63 7.04 11.35
C VAL A 363 -20.08 7.59 12.66
N PHE A 364 -19.55 8.80 12.61
CA PHE A 364 -19.11 9.55 13.78
C PHE A 364 -19.90 10.85 13.88
N GLU A 365 -20.45 11.15 15.05
CA GLU A 365 -20.93 12.49 15.36
C GLU A 365 -19.78 13.36 15.86
N PHE A 366 -19.88 14.64 15.52
CA PHE A 366 -19.01 15.70 15.99
C PHE A 366 -19.88 16.81 16.57
N LYS A 367 -19.58 17.19 17.81
CA LYS A 367 -20.30 18.24 18.54
C LYS A 367 -19.32 19.27 19.09
N ARG A 368 -19.56 20.55 18.83
CA ARG A 368 -18.84 21.66 19.46
C ARG A 368 -19.55 22.07 20.75
N GLU A 369 -18.83 21.96 21.86
CA GLU A 369 -19.26 22.45 23.16
C GLU A 369 -18.10 23.22 23.78
N ASN A 370 -18.32 24.44 24.28
CA ASN A 370 -17.29 25.27 24.90
C ASN A 370 -16.02 25.42 24.03
N ASN A 371 -16.20 25.68 22.73
CA ASN A 371 -15.13 25.77 21.72
C ASN A 371 -14.28 24.49 21.56
N LYS A 372 -14.72 23.34 22.08
CA LYS A 372 -14.06 22.05 21.92
C LYS A 372 -14.91 21.13 21.06
N LEU A 373 -14.28 20.56 20.05
CA LEU A 373 -14.91 19.58 19.18
C LEU A 373 -14.73 18.19 19.78
N THR A 374 -15.84 17.52 20.07
CA THR A 374 -15.87 16.14 20.56
C THR A 374 -16.23 15.18 19.44
N CYS A 375 -15.82 13.92 19.56
CA CYS A 375 -16.03 12.87 18.57
C CYS A 375 -16.61 11.63 19.25
N ALA A 376 -17.69 11.06 18.71
CA ALA A 376 -18.24 9.80 19.16
C ALA A 376 -18.72 8.95 17.98
N GLN A 377 -18.55 7.62 18.07
CA GLN A 377 -19.05 6.72 17.03
C GLN A 377 -20.51 6.36 17.30
N ILE A 378 -21.35 6.47 16.27
CA ILE A 378 -22.76 6.06 16.32
C ILE A 378 -22.88 4.58 15.94
N PHE A 379 -23.66 3.84 16.72
CA PHE A 379 -24.19 2.51 16.43
C PHE A 379 -25.71 2.62 16.32
N GLU A 380 -26.39 1.54 15.95
CA GLU A 380 -27.86 1.52 15.81
C GLU A 380 -28.55 1.95 17.11
N ASP A 381 -28.14 1.38 18.24
CA ASP A 381 -28.81 1.63 19.53
C ASP A 381 -27.99 2.47 20.53
N THR A 382 -26.71 2.75 20.24
CA THR A 382 -25.80 3.39 21.22
C THR A 382 -24.78 4.34 20.59
N ILE A 383 -24.26 5.25 21.42
CA ILE A 383 -23.17 6.16 21.05
C ILE A 383 -21.92 5.83 21.88
N ASN A 384 -20.82 5.55 21.20
CA ASN A 384 -19.54 5.22 21.84
C ASN A 384 -18.55 6.39 21.78
N ARG A 385 -18.47 7.14 22.89
CA ARG A 385 -17.54 8.27 23.08
C ARG A 385 -16.07 7.87 23.23
N ASN A 386 -15.78 6.57 23.38
CA ASN A 386 -14.40 6.06 23.50
C ASN A 386 -13.76 5.72 22.15
N LYS A 387 -14.49 5.84 21.05
CA LYS A 387 -14.02 5.56 19.70
C LYS A 387 -13.75 6.85 18.94
N ASN A 388 -12.62 6.85 18.23
CA ASN A 388 -12.12 7.98 17.48
C ASN A 388 -12.19 7.67 15.99
N LEU A 389 -12.48 8.69 15.18
CA LEU A 389 -12.43 8.58 13.72
C LEU A 389 -11.06 8.09 13.28
N THR A 390 -11.02 7.08 12.42
CA THR A 390 -9.78 6.50 11.92
C THR A 390 -9.66 6.67 10.42
N TYR A 391 -8.67 7.41 9.95
CA TYR A 391 -8.45 7.65 8.52
C TYR A 391 -6.96 7.58 8.16
N LEU A 392 -6.62 6.86 7.08
CA LEU A 392 -5.27 6.71 6.52
C LEU A 392 -4.14 6.39 7.51
N GLY A 393 -4.45 5.68 8.59
CA GLY A 393 -3.48 5.25 9.61
C GLY A 393 -3.34 6.20 10.81
N PHE A 394 -4.23 7.18 10.92
CA PHE A 394 -4.35 8.11 12.04
C PHE A 394 -5.70 7.95 12.74
N GLU A 395 -5.75 8.37 14.00
CA GLU A 395 -6.96 8.48 14.82
C GLU A 395 -7.15 9.96 15.18
N PHE A 396 -8.38 10.46 15.08
CA PHE A 396 -8.75 11.84 15.39
C PHE A 396 -9.90 11.85 16.40
N ASP A 397 -9.71 12.53 17.53
CA ASP A 397 -10.67 12.62 18.64
C ASP A 397 -11.50 13.92 18.66
N GLY A 398 -11.45 14.71 17.57
CA GLY A 398 -12.08 16.03 17.49
C GLY A 398 -11.12 17.17 17.78
N GLU A 399 -10.14 16.95 18.66
CA GLU A 399 -9.13 17.96 19.02
C GLU A 399 -7.74 17.57 18.51
N SER A 400 -7.34 16.34 18.80
CA SER A 400 -5.98 15.85 18.69
C SER A 400 -5.83 14.67 17.72
N ILE A 401 -4.73 14.70 16.98
CA ILE A 401 -4.38 13.63 16.04
C ILE A 401 -3.38 12.65 16.68
N ARG A 402 -3.60 11.35 16.48
CA ARG A 402 -2.76 10.25 16.99
C ARG A 402 -2.46 9.23 15.89
N LEU A 403 -1.39 8.46 16.05
CA LEU A 403 -1.16 7.27 15.22
C LEU A 403 -2.18 6.19 15.57
N LYS A 404 -2.71 5.51 14.55
CA LYS A 404 -3.63 4.37 14.73
C LYS A 404 -3.02 3.31 15.67
N LYS A 405 -3.79 2.92 16.69
CA LYS A 405 -3.37 1.97 17.74
C LYS A 405 -2.85 0.65 17.16
N SER A 406 -3.48 0.15 16.09
CA SER A 406 -3.07 -1.09 15.41
C SER A 406 -1.70 -0.99 14.74
N SER A 407 -1.35 0.19 14.21
CA SER A 407 -0.04 0.46 13.59
C SER A 407 1.07 0.42 14.63
N LEU A 408 0.87 1.13 15.75
CA LEU A 408 1.79 1.19 16.87
C LEU A 408 2.00 -0.19 17.51
N SER A 409 0.92 -0.93 17.76
CA SER A 409 0.97 -2.31 18.26
C SER A 409 1.74 -3.24 17.30
N GLY A 410 1.49 -3.11 15.99
CA GLY A 410 2.21 -3.84 14.96
C GLY A 410 3.72 -3.58 14.98
N TYR A 411 4.12 -2.33 15.19
CA TYR A 411 5.51 -1.93 15.35
C TYR A 411 6.17 -2.58 16.57
N TYR A 412 5.56 -2.46 17.77
CA TYR A 412 6.11 -3.05 18.99
C TYR A 412 6.20 -4.57 18.92
N ARG A 413 5.21 -5.24 18.33
CA ARG A 413 5.24 -6.70 18.10
C ARG A 413 6.38 -7.10 17.17
N LYS A 414 6.61 -6.34 16.11
CA LYS A 414 7.73 -6.59 15.18
C LYS A 414 9.07 -6.40 15.88
N MET A 415 9.20 -5.40 16.75
CA MET A 415 10.38 -5.17 17.57
C MET A 415 10.63 -6.34 18.54
N LYS A 416 9.64 -6.68 19.38
CA LYS A 416 9.73 -7.78 20.36
C LYS A 416 10.15 -9.08 19.68
N ARG A 417 9.44 -9.49 18.62
CA ARG A 417 9.75 -10.72 17.88
C ARG A 417 11.16 -10.70 17.26
N TYR A 418 11.62 -9.55 16.78
CA TYR A 418 12.97 -9.43 16.23
C TYR A 418 14.03 -9.59 17.32
N ILE A 419 13.83 -8.97 18.49
CA ILE A 419 14.74 -9.09 19.63
C ILE A 419 14.73 -10.51 20.18
N SER A 420 13.56 -11.14 20.36
CA SER A 420 13.45 -12.55 20.79
C SER A 420 14.19 -13.49 19.84
N ARG A 421 14.08 -13.27 18.52
CA ARG A 421 14.82 -14.04 17.52
C ARG A 421 16.33 -13.78 17.61
N ALA A 422 16.74 -12.54 17.88
CA ALA A 422 18.15 -12.21 18.08
C ALA A 422 18.71 -12.89 19.35
N LYS A 423 17.95 -12.87 20.45
CA LYS A 423 18.26 -13.60 21.69
C LYS A 423 18.42 -15.11 21.43
N PHE A 424 17.47 -15.72 20.73
CA PHE A 424 17.54 -17.15 20.40
C PHE A 424 18.82 -17.53 19.64
N TYR A 425 19.21 -16.76 18.62
CA TYR A 425 20.42 -17.06 17.85
C TYR A 425 21.70 -16.70 18.59
N SER A 426 21.68 -15.66 19.42
CA SER A 426 22.78 -15.33 20.31
C SER A 426 23.02 -16.45 21.31
N TYR A 427 21.97 -17.02 21.89
CA TYR A 427 22.06 -18.19 22.76
C TYR A 427 22.53 -19.44 22.00
N LYS A 428 21.92 -19.73 20.84
CA LYS A 428 22.23 -20.94 20.06
C LYS A 428 23.68 -21.00 19.56
N TYR A 429 24.25 -19.86 19.20
CA TYR A 429 25.59 -19.77 18.61
C TYR A 429 26.62 -19.14 19.56
N GLU A 430 26.21 -18.80 20.79
CA GLU A 430 27.06 -18.12 21.78
C GLU A 430 27.66 -16.78 21.31
N GLU A 431 27.04 -16.17 20.29
CA GLU A 431 27.47 -14.92 19.67
C GLU A 431 26.76 -13.71 20.29
N PRO A 432 27.40 -12.53 20.37
CA PRO A 432 26.76 -11.34 20.88
C PRO A 432 25.61 -10.87 19.99
N ILE A 433 24.58 -10.29 20.62
CA ILE A 433 23.50 -9.65 19.87
C ILE A 433 24.04 -8.42 19.13
N PHE A 434 23.82 -8.36 17.82
CA PHE A 434 24.08 -7.19 16.98
C PHE A 434 23.17 -5.98 17.31
N ARG A 435 23.43 -5.33 18.45
CA ARG A 435 22.65 -4.21 19.00
C ARG A 435 22.50 -3.07 18.00
N ARG A 436 23.57 -2.69 17.30
CA ARG A 436 23.56 -1.63 16.27
C ARG A 436 22.47 -1.87 15.22
N ARG A 437 22.28 -3.12 14.77
CA ARG A 437 21.26 -3.50 13.77
C ARG A 437 19.85 -3.36 14.33
N ILE A 438 19.64 -3.72 15.60
CA ILE A 438 18.35 -3.57 16.29
C ILE A 438 18.02 -2.08 16.45
N LEU A 439 18.95 -1.29 16.99
CA LEU A 439 18.77 0.15 17.23
C LEU A 439 18.52 0.91 15.91
N LYS A 440 19.26 0.59 14.84
CA LYS A 440 19.01 1.18 13.51
C LYS A 440 17.58 0.89 13.01
N LYS A 441 17.04 -0.29 13.30
CA LYS A 441 15.72 -0.70 12.81
C LYS A 441 14.56 -0.22 13.67
N PHE A 442 14.78 -0.08 14.98
CA PHE A 442 13.72 0.16 15.95
C PHE A 442 14.08 1.27 16.94
N SER A 443 14.88 2.28 16.61
CA SER A 443 15.08 3.41 17.53
C SER A 443 15.37 4.71 16.77
N TYR A 444 15.48 5.80 17.53
CA TYR A 444 15.86 7.10 16.99
C TYR A 444 17.23 7.06 16.28
N LYS A 445 18.12 6.12 16.63
CA LYS A 445 19.46 5.99 16.01
C LYS A 445 19.40 5.68 14.51
N GLY A 446 18.33 5.04 14.04
CA GLY A 446 18.09 4.85 12.61
C GLY A 446 16.95 5.70 12.05
N ALA A 447 16.43 6.65 12.83
CA ALA A 447 15.28 7.46 12.46
C ALA A 447 15.66 8.69 11.61
N LYS A 448 16.54 8.51 10.62
CA LYS A 448 17.00 9.59 9.73
C LYS A 448 16.68 9.22 8.28
N ARG A 449 16.08 10.16 7.55
CA ARG A 449 15.97 10.08 6.09
C ARG A 449 17.23 10.68 5.50
N ASN A 450 18.00 9.90 4.76
CA ASN A 450 19.18 10.39 4.06
C ASN A 450 19.28 9.79 2.66
N ARG A 451 19.84 10.55 1.70
CA ARG A 451 20.22 10.00 0.40
C ARG A 451 21.26 8.91 0.63
N LYS A 452 21.16 7.83 -0.13
CA LYS A 452 22.22 6.82 -0.14
C LYS A 452 23.44 7.44 -0.77
N VAL A 453 24.58 7.22 -0.12
CA VAL A 453 25.88 7.67 -0.59
C VAL A 453 26.69 6.43 -0.89
N VAL A 454 27.34 6.42 -2.05
CA VAL A 454 28.24 5.35 -2.49
C VAL A 454 29.60 5.98 -2.72
N TRP A 455 30.63 5.32 -2.22
CA TRP A 455 32.01 5.67 -2.50
C TRP A 455 32.34 5.24 -3.93
N ASN A 456 32.80 6.16 -4.77
CA ASN A 456 33.42 5.84 -6.05
C ASN A 456 34.93 5.75 -5.81
N GLU A 457 35.48 4.56 -6.05
CA GLU A 457 36.89 4.27 -5.86
C GLU A 457 37.77 4.98 -6.91
N ALA A 458 37.33 5.04 -8.17
CA ALA A 458 38.10 5.62 -9.27
C ALA A 458 38.30 7.13 -9.09
N GLU A 459 37.29 7.80 -8.56
CA GLU A 459 37.28 9.25 -8.35
C GLU A 459 37.53 9.63 -6.90
N LYS A 460 37.78 8.64 -6.01
CA LYS A 460 37.94 8.79 -4.56
C LYS A 460 36.91 9.76 -3.93
N ARG A 461 35.65 9.68 -4.36
CA ARG A 461 34.59 10.62 -3.98
C ARG A 461 33.28 9.94 -3.63
N LEU A 462 32.55 10.54 -2.70
CA LEU A 462 31.20 10.13 -2.32
C LEU A 462 30.15 10.70 -3.27
N TYR A 463 29.40 9.82 -3.94
CA TYR A 463 28.27 10.18 -4.80
C TYR A 463 26.94 9.94 -4.10
N LYS A 464 26.10 10.98 -4.08
CA LYS A 464 24.70 10.87 -3.62
C LYS A 464 23.87 10.26 -4.75
N TYR A 465 23.31 9.08 -4.52
CA TYR A 465 22.33 8.47 -5.43
C TYR A 465 20.94 9.08 -5.24
N ASP A 466 20.09 8.95 -6.27
CA ASP A 466 18.65 9.31 -6.21
C ASP A 466 17.80 8.41 -5.31
N THR A 467 18.42 7.40 -4.68
CA THR A 467 17.73 6.51 -3.75
C THR A 467 17.94 6.94 -2.31
N TYR A 468 16.88 6.85 -1.50
CA TYR A 468 16.90 7.26 -0.11
C TYR A 468 16.91 6.05 0.82
N ASN A 469 17.56 6.19 1.97
CA ASN A 469 17.21 5.44 3.15
C ASN A 469 16.05 6.19 3.83
N TYR A 470 14.86 5.60 3.81
CA TYR A 470 13.64 6.21 4.34
C TYR A 470 13.53 6.15 5.88
N GLY A 471 14.52 5.57 6.55
CA GLY A 471 14.54 5.45 8.01
C GLY A 471 13.67 4.30 8.52
N ASN A 472 13.06 4.48 9.69
CA ASN A 472 12.24 3.46 10.35
C ASN A 472 10.88 4.03 10.80
N TYR A 473 10.09 3.25 11.56
CA TYR A 473 8.78 3.69 12.04
C TYR A 473 8.83 5.00 12.85
N ILE A 474 9.92 5.25 13.57
CA ILE A 474 10.11 6.51 14.31
C ILE A 474 10.33 7.68 13.33
N THR A 475 10.96 7.45 12.17
CA THR A 475 11.03 8.47 11.10
C THR A 475 9.64 8.85 10.61
N TYR A 476 8.77 7.87 10.40
CA TYR A 476 7.37 8.12 10.02
C TYR A 476 6.62 8.90 11.10
N ALA A 477 6.72 8.49 12.36
CA ALA A 477 6.09 9.18 13.49
C ALA A 477 6.59 10.62 13.64
N LYS A 478 7.91 10.86 13.53
CA LYS A 478 8.50 12.21 13.55
C LYS A 478 8.02 13.07 12.38
N LYS A 479 7.92 12.50 11.18
CA LYS A 479 7.36 13.20 10.02
C LYS A 479 5.90 13.59 10.26
N ALA A 480 5.10 12.71 10.86
CA ALA A 480 3.72 13.03 11.22
C ALA A 480 3.65 14.16 12.26
N ILE A 481 4.48 14.10 13.32
CA ILE A 481 4.56 15.15 14.34
C ILE A 481 4.83 16.52 13.71
N SER A 482 5.74 16.61 12.74
CA SER A 482 6.09 17.88 12.10
C SER A 482 5.09 18.37 11.05
N ARG A 483 4.12 17.54 10.64
CA ARG A 483 3.20 17.84 9.52
C ARG A 483 1.74 17.95 9.94
N MET A 484 1.40 17.56 11.17
CA MET A 484 0.04 17.61 11.70
C MET A 484 0.01 18.54 12.91
N PRO A 485 -0.66 19.69 12.86
CA PRO A 485 -0.84 20.54 14.02
C PRO A 485 -1.68 19.83 15.10
N ASN A 486 -1.53 20.24 16.36
CA ASN A 486 -2.29 19.73 17.51
C ASN A 486 -2.29 18.19 17.64
N ASN A 487 -1.15 17.54 17.36
CA ASN A 487 -1.04 16.09 17.48
C ASN A 487 -0.54 15.65 18.86
N LYS A 488 -0.97 14.47 19.32
CA LYS A 488 -0.49 13.81 20.55
C LYS A 488 0.41 12.60 20.24
N ILE A 489 1.06 12.60 19.06
CA ILE A 489 1.87 11.46 18.58
C ILE A 489 3.17 11.30 19.38
N SER A 490 3.81 12.40 19.77
CA SER A 490 5.02 12.38 20.61
C SER A 490 4.80 11.58 21.90
N ASN A 491 3.63 11.77 22.53
CA ASN A 491 3.22 11.05 23.74
C ASN A 491 3.10 9.53 23.52
N GLN A 492 2.68 9.08 22.33
CA GLN A 492 2.57 7.65 22.02
C GLN A 492 3.93 6.95 21.87
N ILE A 493 4.96 7.69 21.46
CA ILE A 493 6.29 7.14 21.21
C ILE A 493 7.30 7.43 22.33
N LYS A 494 6.98 8.26 23.34
CA LYS A 494 7.93 8.67 24.39
C LYS A 494 8.57 7.50 25.15
N LYS A 495 7.80 6.46 25.48
CA LYS A 495 8.29 5.27 26.21
C LYS A 495 9.07 4.29 25.34
N HIS A 496 9.20 4.55 24.05
CA HIS A 496 9.80 3.63 23.08
C HIS A 496 11.25 3.26 23.42
N TRP A 497 12.07 4.26 23.78
CA TRP A 497 13.48 4.04 24.14
C TRP A 497 13.63 3.18 25.40
N LYS A 498 12.83 3.47 26.43
CA LYS A 498 12.75 2.66 27.66
C LYS A 498 12.37 1.22 27.34
N ASN A 499 11.37 1.02 26.48
CA ASN A 499 10.88 -0.30 26.10
C ASN A 499 11.94 -1.14 25.37
N ILE A 500 12.66 -0.55 24.41
CA ILE A 500 13.69 -1.29 23.68
C ILE A 500 14.88 -1.64 24.57
N ASN A 501 15.30 -0.71 25.44
CA ASN A 501 16.40 -0.98 26.37
C ASN A 501 16.03 -2.04 27.40
N LYS A 502 14.80 -2.02 27.94
CA LYS A 502 14.31 -3.08 28.83
C LYS A 502 14.43 -4.46 28.17
N LEU A 503 14.06 -4.58 26.89
CA LEU A 503 14.18 -5.86 26.16
C LEU A 503 15.63 -6.27 25.88
N LEU A 504 16.57 -5.31 25.86
CA LEU A 504 17.99 -5.53 25.61
C LEU A 504 18.84 -5.72 26.88
N LYS A 505 18.29 -5.45 28.08
CA LYS A 505 18.98 -5.62 29.37
C LYS A 505 19.31 -7.10 29.62
N ASP A 506 18.38 -8.02 29.38
CA ASP A 506 18.58 -9.47 29.58
C ASP A 506 19.35 -10.16 28.43
N CYS A 507 20.30 -9.46 27.80
CA CYS A 507 21.07 -9.98 26.65
C CYS A 507 22.56 -10.18 26.97
N HIS A 508 22.97 -10.07 28.24
CA HIS A 508 24.37 -9.95 28.65
C HIS A 508 25.02 -11.21 29.21
N LYS A 509 24.31 -12.34 29.34
CA LYS A 509 24.93 -13.58 29.84
C LYS A 509 24.92 -14.65 28.74
N PRO A 510 26.05 -14.87 28.03
CA PRO A 510 26.41 -16.25 27.74
C PRO A 510 26.51 -16.92 29.10
N ILE A 511 25.71 -17.97 29.32
CA ILE A 511 25.96 -18.86 30.44
C ILE A 511 27.31 -19.49 30.12
N LEU A 512 28.37 -19.05 30.80
CA LEU A 512 29.54 -19.89 31.02
C LEU A 512 28.97 -21.21 31.51
N LYS A 513 29.08 -22.27 30.69
CA LYS A 513 28.81 -23.63 31.15
C LYS A 513 29.55 -23.77 32.47
N LYS A 514 28.81 -24.13 33.53
CA LYS A 514 29.39 -24.64 34.76
C LYS A 514 30.50 -25.61 34.36
N VAL A 515 31.73 -25.31 34.77
CA VAL A 515 32.74 -26.34 34.95
C VAL A 515 32.12 -27.31 35.93
N LEU A 516 31.75 -28.49 35.46
CA LEU A 516 31.57 -29.64 36.33
C LEU A 516 32.99 -30.07 36.68
N HIS A 517 33.29 -30.04 37.98
CA HIS A 517 34.51 -30.60 38.54
C HIS A 517 34.62 -32.09 38.22
#